data_AF-A0A7X8EKK0-F1
#
_entry.id   AF-A0A7X8EKK0-F1
#
_cell.length_a   1.000
_cell.length_b   1.000
_cell.length_c   1.000
_cell.angle_alpha   90.00
_cell.angle_beta   90.00
_cell.angle_gamma   90.00
#
_symmetry.space_group_name_H-M   'P 1'
#
loop_
_entity.id
_entity.type
_entity.pdbx_description
1 polymer ?
#
loop_
_entity_poly.entity_id
_entity_poly.type
_entity_poly.pdbx_seq_one_letter_code
_entity_poly.pdbx_strand_id
1 'polypeptide(L)' 'MSVKNAMTIEFLKSAYGGESMAHMRYLSWADKADREGFPKTARLLRAVA' A
#
# COMPACT_ATOMS: atom_id res chain seq x y z
N MET A 1 12.33 12.96 17.48
CA MET A 1 13.66 12.72 16.89
C MET A 1 13.63 13.32 15.49
N SER A 2 14.32 14.43 15.21
CA SER A 2 14.33 15.04 13.88
C SER A 2 15.42 14.38 13.06
N VAL A 3 15.07 13.80 11.91
CA VAL A 3 16.04 13.26 10.94
C VAL A 3 16.75 14.48 10.34
N LYS A 4 18.03 14.67 10.66
CA LYS A 4 18.79 15.86 10.22
C LYS A 4 19.41 15.72 8.82
N ASN A 5 19.37 14.51 8.25
CA ASN A 5 19.92 14.23 6.93
C ASN A 5 18.84 14.47 5.85
N ALA A 6 19.08 15.44 4.96
CA ALA A 6 18.15 15.80 3.90
C ALA A 6 17.85 14.64 2.95
N MET A 7 18.85 13.84 2.57
CA MET A 7 18.69 12.68 1.71
C MET A 7 17.80 11.61 2.36
N THR A 8 18.01 11.33 3.65
CA THR A 8 17.18 10.37 4.40
C THR A 8 15.73 10.83 4.51
N ILE A 9 15.48 12.13 4.73
CA ILE A 9 14.12 12.68 4.77
C ILE A 9 13.41 12.48 3.41
N GLU A 10 14.09 12.77 2.31
CA GLU A 10 13.51 12.62 0.97
C GLU A 10 13.22 11.16 0.62
N PHE A 11 14.08 10.22 1.04
CA PHE A 11 13.79 8.79 0.91
C PHE A 11 12.58 8.35 1.75
N LEU A 12 12.46 8.82 2.99
CA LEU A 12 11.31 8.50 3.83
C LEU A 12 10.00 9.05 3.25
N LYS A 13 10.00 10.27 2.71
CA LYS A 13 8.83 10.84 2.03
C LYS A 13 8.45 10.03 0.79
N SER A 14 9.45 9.65 -0.01
CA SER A 14 9.23 8.86 -1.23
C SER A 14 8.68 7.47 -0.91
N ALA A 15 9.24 6.81 0.11
CA ALA A 15 8.75 5.52 0.60
C ALA A 15 7.31 5.63 1.13
N TYR A 16 7.02 6.63 1.95
CA TYR A 16 5.67 6.87 2.47
C TYR A 16 4.65 7.09 1.34
N GLY A 17 5.00 7.87 0.31
CA GLY A 17 4.15 8.05 -0.87
C GLY A 17 3.95 6.74 -1.64
N GLY A 18 5.02 5.95 -1.81
CA GLY A 18 4.99 4.64 -2.44
C GLY A 18 4.09 3.63 -1.73
N GLU A 19 4.22 3.54 -0.41
CA GLU A 19 3.41 2.67 0.46
C GLU A 19 1.94 3.10 0.48
N SER A 20 1.68 4.41 0.55
CA SER A 20 0.31 4.95 0.48
C SER A 20 -0.39 4.58 -0.83
N MET A 21 0.32 4.68 -1.96
CA MET A 21 -0.20 4.25 -3.25
C MET A 21 -0.38 2.72 -3.33
N ALA A 22 0.52 1.95 -2.73
CA ALA A 22 0.41 0.49 -2.70
C ALA A 22 -0.83 0.04 -1.91
N HIS A 23 -1.07 0.63 -0.74
CA HIS A 23 -2.26 0.41 0.08
C HIS A 23 -3.55 0.60 -0.73
N MET A 24 -3.69 1.73 -1.44
CA MET A 24 -4.87 1.99 -2.28
C MET A 24 -5.04 0.99 -3.43
N ARG A 25 -3.94 0.55 -4.04
CA ARG A 25 -3.98 -0.48 -5.09
C ARG A 25 -4.44 -1.83 -4.56
N TYR A 26 -3.96 -2.25 -3.39
CA TYR A 26 -4.37 -3.52 -2.79
C TYR A 26 -5.87 -3.56 -2.49
N LEU A 27 -6.45 -2.46 -1.99
CA LEU A 27 -7.90 -2.36 -1.81
C LEU A 27 -8.66 -2.48 -3.14
N SER A 28 -8.20 -1.76 -4.17
CA SER A 28 -8.82 -1.81 -5.51
C SER A 28 -8.75 -3.21 -6.13
N TRP A 29 -7.64 -3.91 -5.94
CA TRP A 29 -7.48 -5.28 -6.40
C TRP A 29 -8.31 -6.27 -5.59
N ALA A 30 -8.50 -6.03 -4.30
CA ALA A 30 -9.39 -6.85 -3.48
C ALA A 30 -10.84 -6.76 -3.98
N ASP A 31 -11.30 -5.54 -4.27
CA ASP A 31 -12.65 -5.33 -4.79
C ASP A 31 -12.84 -5.96 -6.18
N LYS A 32 -11.80 -5.90 -7.03
CA LYS A 32 -11.80 -6.62 -8.30
C LYS A 32 -11.86 -8.13 -8.10
N ALA A 33 -11.04 -8.67 -7.20
CA ALA A 33 -11.00 -10.10 -6.89
C ALA A 33 -12.35 -10.62 -6.37
N ASP A 34 -13.08 -9.83 -5.57
CA ASP A 34 -14.44 -10.19 -5.14
C ASP A 34 -15.41 -10.27 -6.33
N ARG A 35 -15.37 -9.27 -7.24
CA ARG A 35 -16.23 -9.24 -8.44
C ARG A 35 -15.97 -10.40 -9.39
N GLU A 36 -14.72 -10.87 -9.45
CA GLU A 36 -14.31 -11.99 -10.31
C GLU A 36 -14.49 -13.37 -9.62
N GLY A 37 -14.98 -13.42 -8.38
CA GLY A 37 -15.26 -14.67 -7.68
C GLY A 37 -14.06 -15.29 -6.95
N PHE A 38 -13.06 -14.48 -6.58
CA PHE A 38 -11.87 -14.88 -5.82
C PHE A 38 -11.86 -14.35 -4.37
N PRO A 39 -12.80 -14.79 -3.50
CA PRO A 39 -12.98 -14.20 -2.16
C PRO A 39 -11.79 -14.42 -1.22
N LYS A 40 -11.03 -15.52 -1.39
CA LYS A 40 -9.81 -15.77 -0.58
C LYS A 40 -8.69 -14.80 -0.94
N THR A 41 -8.51 -14.49 -2.22
CA THR A 41 -7.52 -13.53 -2.71
C THR A 41 -7.88 -12.12 -2.27
N ALA A 42 -9.16 -11.74 -2.39
CA ALA A 42 -9.64 -10.45 -1.91
C ALA A 42 -9.39 -10.25 -0.41
N ARG A 43 -9.63 -11.29 0.40
CA ARG A 43 -9.34 -11.25 1.84
C ARG A 43 -7.85 -11.02 2.14
N LEU A 44 -6.95 -11.67 1.41
CA LEU A 44 -5.51 -11.48 1.60
C LEU A 44 -5.08 -10.06 1.23
N LEU A 45 -5.59 -9.52 0.12
CA LEU A 45 -5.28 -8.17 -0.32
C LEU A 45 -5.75 -7.10 0.68
N ARG A 46 -6.93 -7.28 1.29
CA ARG A 46 -7.40 -6.39 2.37
C ARG A 46 -6.65 -6.54 3.69
N ALA A 47 -6.07 -7.70 3.96
CA ALA A 47 -5.30 -7.92 5.18
C ALA A 47 -3.90 -7.30 5.10
N VAL A 48 -3.36 -7.13 3.90
CA VAL A 48 -2.03 -6.54 3.64
C VAL A 48 -2.12 -5.03 3.40
N ALA A 49 -3.27 -4.55 2.91
CA ALA A 49 -3.57 -3.11 2.83
C ALA A 49 -3.72 -2.54 4.24
#